data_AF-A0A943UUS6-F1
#
_entry.id   AF-A0A943UUS6-F1
#
_cell.length_a   1.000
_cell.length_b   1.000
_cell.length_c   1.000
_cell.angle_alpha   90.00
_cell.angle_beta   90.00
_cell.angle_gamma   90.00
#
_symmetry.space_group_name_H-M   'P 1'
#
loop_
_entity.id
_entity.type
_entity.pdbx_description
1 polymer ?
#
loop_
_entity_poly.entity_id
_entity_poly.type
_entity_poly.pdbx_seq_one_letter_code
_entity_poly.pdbx_strand_id
1 'polypeptide(L)'
;MPLKNPAPFVWCKGEAVMNDAVLKNYATWARRELIEGVKLQMARWAIDEKGSVPASAETLHGEPLSARQRAQRARLLEMCDKEGFDGLAEKAAYTWFNRLTAIRFMEVNDYLPCGMRMFSAADGSFDSQALREALHVDIEGLDRAAMAKLVQEGEREPQFRYLLLCQCNELVSCMPGIFEPIGSAMELLLPDDLLREGSVVERMVLDIPDSYWKEGVEILGWM
;
A
#
# COMPACT_ATOMS: atom_id res chain seq x y z
N MET A 1 27.47 -17.04 -59.86
CA MET A 1 26.50 -16.47 -58.90
C MET A 1 27.00 -16.78 -57.50
N PRO A 2 27.49 -15.80 -56.73
CA PRO A 2 27.86 -16.03 -55.34
C PRO A 2 26.65 -15.83 -54.42
N LEU A 3 26.42 -16.82 -53.55
CA LEU A 3 25.57 -16.70 -52.37
C LEU A 3 26.21 -15.68 -51.40
N LYS A 4 25.49 -14.63 -51.04
CA LYS A 4 25.85 -13.72 -49.93
C LYS A 4 24.70 -13.67 -48.92
N ASN A 5 24.95 -14.38 -47.82
CA ASN A 5 24.66 -14.08 -46.42
C ASN A 5 23.50 -13.08 -46.10
N PRO A 6 22.43 -13.49 -45.41
CA PRO A 6 21.50 -12.56 -44.80
C PRO A 6 21.93 -12.15 -43.39
N ALA A 7 21.44 -10.98 -42.96
CA ALA A 7 21.34 -10.45 -41.59
C ALA A 7 22.45 -9.45 -41.15
N PRO A 8 22.14 -8.47 -40.27
CA PRO A 8 21.33 -8.67 -39.07
C PRO A 8 19.98 -7.95 -39.07
N PHE A 9 18.97 -8.68 -38.61
CA PHE A 9 17.73 -8.14 -38.05
C PHE A 9 18.10 -7.34 -36.80
N VAL A 10 17.94 -6.02 -36.84
CA VAL A 10 18.16 -5.15 -35.69
C VAL A 10 16.97 -5.30 -34.75
N TRP A 11 17.12 -6.13 -33.72
CA TRP A 11 16.28 -6.05 -32.54
C TRP A 11 16.73 -4.85 -31.72
N CYS A 12 16.15 -3.68 -31.96
CA CYS A 12 16.15 -2.63 -30.93
C CYS A 12 15.14 -3.06 -29.85
N LYS A 13 15.57 -3.91 -28.91
CA LYS A 13 14.99 -3.86 -27.57
C LYS A 13 15.53 -2.57 -26.96
N GLY A 14 14.73 -1.52 -26.99
CA GLY A 14 14.99 -0.36 -26.15
C GLY A 14 14.88 -0.81 -24.70
N GLU A 15 16.01 -1.01 -24.04
CA GLU A 15 16.06 -0.99 -22.59
C GLU A 15 15.55 0.40 -22.18
N ALA A 16 14.38 0.46 -21.56
CA ALA A 16 13.81 1.70 -21.09
C ALA A 16 14.68 2.21 -19.95
N VAL A 17 15.65 3.07 -20.26
CA VAL A 17 16.49 3.73 -19.25
C VAL A 17 15.57 4.41 -18.22
N MET A 18 15.83 4.15 -16.93
CA MET A 18 15.11 4.76 -15.82
C MET A 18 15.06 6.29 -15.98
N ASN A 19 13.85 6.86 -15.87
CA ASN A 19 13.62 8.29 -15.96
C ASN A 19 13.25 8.86 -14.58
N ASP A 20 14.25 9.43 -13.91
CA ASP A 20 14.12 10.01 -12.58
C ASP A 20 13.01 11.08 -12.50
N ALA A 21 12.70 11.79 -13.59
CA ALA A 21 11.65 12.80 -13.60
C ALA A 21 10.26 12.16 -13.45
N VAL A 22 10.03 10.99 -14.06
CA VAL A 22 8.77 10.24 -13.91
C VAL A 22 8.61 9.80 -12.46
N LEU A 23 9.65 9.23 -11.86
CA LEU A 23 9.65 8.77 -10.47
C LEU A 23 9.43 9.93 -9.48
N LYS A 24 10.16 11.04 -9.62
CA LYS A 24 10.00 12.22 -8.77
C LYS A 24 8.62 12.84 -8.86
N ASN A 25 8.08 12.96 -10.09
CA ASN A 25 6.75 13.51 -10.30
C ASN A 25 5.67 12.61 -9.68
N TYR A 26 5.78 11.30 -9.88
CA TYR A 26 4.91 10.32 -9.24
C TYR A 26 5.00 10.41 -7.72
N ALA A 27 6.20 10.34 -7.13
CA ALA A 27 6.40 10.34 -5.69
C ALA A 27 5.85 11.62 -5.04
N THR A 28 6.11 12.78 -5.65
CA THR A 28 5.59 14.07 -5.16
C THR A 28 4.06 14.11 -5.19
N TRP A 29 3.45 13.66 -6.28
CA TRP A 29 1.99 13.58 -6.40
C TRP A 29 1.40 12.57 -5.40
N ALA A 30 1.93 11.35 -5.36
CA ALA A 30 1.45 10.27 -4.52
C ALA A 30 1.49 10.62 -3.03
N ARG A 31 2.57 11.27 -2.57
CA ARG A 31 2.68 11.74 -1.19
C ARG A 31 1.58 12.75 -0.85
N ARG A 32 1.29 13.70 -1.74
CA ARG A 32 0.19 14.66 -1.54
C ARG A 32 -1.16 13.96 -1.46
N GLU A 33 -1.46 13.04 -2.37
CA GLU A 33 -2.74 12.32 -2.35
C GLU A 33 -2.89 11.45 -1.09
N LEU A 34 -1.81 10.80 -0.65
CA LEU A 34 -1.82 10.02 0.58
C LEU A 34 -2.02 10.90 1.82
N ILE A 35 -1.45 12.12 1.87
CA ILE A 35 -1.70 13.07 2.96
C ILE A 35 -3.19 13.42 3.03
N GLU A 36 -3.82 13.72 1.90
CA GLU A 36 -5.26 14.03 1.88
C GLU A 36 -6.11 12.81 2.32
N GLY A 37 -5.78 11.61 1.82
CA GLY A 37 -6.43 10.37 2.24
C GLY A 37 -6.28 10.07 3.74
N VAL A 38 -5.08 10.30 4.29
CA VAL A 38 -4.81 10.19 5.72
C VAL A 38 -5.62 11.20 6.51
N LYS A 39 -5.70 12.46 6.08
CA LYS A 39 -6.51 13.50 6.75
C LYS A 39 -7.99 13.14 6.78
N LEU A 40 -8.52 12.51 5.72
CA LEU A 40 -9.88 11.97 5.72
C LEU A 40 -10.06 10.86 6.77
N GLN A 41 -9.08 9.97 6.93
CA GLN A 41 -9.10 8.97 8.00
C GLN A 41 -8.98 9.60 9.39
N MET A 42 -8.11 10.58 9.58
CA MET A 42 -7.99 11.31 10.84
C MET A 42 -9.32 11.94 11.24
N ALA A 43 -10.01 12.60 10.31
CA ALA A 43 -11.34 13.14 10.53
C ALA A 43 -12.36 12.05 10.86
N ARG A 44 -12.37 10.93 10.12
CA ARG A 44 -13.24 9.78 10.38
C ARG A 44 -13.08 9.26 11.81
N TRP A 45 -11.84 9.17 12.28
CA TRP A 45 -11.49 8.70 13.63
C TRP A 45 -11.51 9.80 14.70
N ALA A 46 -11.99 11.00 14.38
CA ALA A 46 -12.02 12.16 15.27
C ALA A 46 -10.67 12.40 15.97
N ILE A 47 -9.60 12.38 15.17
CA ILE A 47 -8.26 12.79 15.56
C ILE A 47 -8.12 14.22 15.06
N ASP A 48 -8.30 15.19 15.95
CA ASP A 48 -8.27 16.61 15.63
C ASP A 48 -7.49 17.39 16.70
N GLU A 49 -7.00 18.58 16.32
CA GLU A 49 -6.22 19.45 17.23
C GLU A 49 -7.03 19.98 18.41
N LYS A 50 -8.36 19.93 18.32
CA LYS A 50 -9.27 20.47 19.34
C LYS A 50 -9.56 19.45 20.43
N GLY A 51 -9.19 18.19 20.24
CA GLY A 51 -9.56 17.09 21.13
C GLY A 51 -11.07 16.94 21.26
N SER A 52 -11.82 17.19 20.18
CA SER A 52 -13.28 17.33 20.22
C SER A 52 -14.00 16.09 20.78
N VAL A 53 -13.37 14.92 20.64
CA VAL A 53 -13.84 13.65 21.19
C VAL A 53 -12.78 13.07 22.13
N PRO A 54 -13.10 12.80 23.41
CA PRO A 54 -12.13 12.27 24.38
C PRO A 54 -11.49 10.95 23.93
N ALA A 55 -10.24 10.70 24.33
CA ALA A 55 -9.55 9.43 24.06
C ALA A 55 -10.28 8.20 24.66
N SER A 56 -11.01 8.40 25.76
CA SER A 56 -11.80 7.37 26.44
C SER A 56 -13.15 7.06 25.79
N ALA A 57 -13.51 7.72 24.68
CA ALA A 57 -14.77 7.48 24.00
C ALA A 57 -14.92 6.00 23.61
N GLU A 58 -16.06 5.40 23.96
CA GLU A 58 -16.38 4.01 23.62
C GLU A 58 -17.13 3.88 22.29
N THR A 59 -17.66 5.00 21.79
CA THR A 59 -18.41 5.07 20.54
C THR A 59 -17.92 6.23 19.69
N LEU A 60 -17.98 6.08 18.37
CA LEU A 60 -17.72 7.16 17.41
C LEU A 60 -18.80 7.15 16.33
N HIS A 61 -19.39 8.30 16.02
CA HIS A 61 -20.52 8.43 15.09
C HIS A 61 -21.71 7.51 15.38
N GLY A 62 -21.93 7.16 16.66
CA GLY A 62 -23.00 6.25 17.08
C GLY A 62 -22.63 4.76 17.07
N GLU A 63 -21.44 4.40 16.56
CA GLU A 63 -20.98 3.01 16.46
C GLU A 63 -19.98 2.67 17.58
N PRO A 64 -20.05 1.46 18.18
CA PRO A 64 -19.13 1.04 19.22
C PRO A 64 -17.72 0.77 18.66
N LEU A 65 -16.71 1.24 19.39
CA LEU A 65 -15.31 0.97 19.09
C LEU A 65 -14.87 -0.33 19.77
N SER A 66 -14.22 -1.22 19.00
CA SER A 66 -13.53 -2.37 19.57
C SER A 66 -12.40 -1.94 20.52
N ALA A 67 -11.99 -2.83 21.44
CA ALA A 67 -10.85 -2.56 22.33
C ALA A 67 -9.57 -2.18 21.57
N ARG A 68 -9.33 -2.81 20.41
CA ARG A 68 -8.20 -2.53 19.53
C ARG A 68 -8.30 -1.12 18.92
N GLN A 69 -9.45 -0.75 18.38
CA GLN A 69 -9.67 0.59 17.81
C GLN A 69 -9.50 1.69 18.87
N ARG A 70 -9.99 1.48 20.10
CA ARG A 70 -9.78 2.42 21.20
C ARG A 70 -8.30 2.62 21.52
N ALA A 71 -7.54 1.53 21.62
CA ALA A 71 -6.10 1.60 21.88
C ALA A 71 -5.32 2.30 20.74
N GLN A 72 -5.64 1.97 19.49
CA GLN A 72 -5.05 2.60 18.30
C GLN A 72 -5.35 4.10 18.28
N ARG A 73 -6.62 4.48 18.48
CA ARG A 73 -7.05 5.89 18.49
C ARG A 73 -6.39 6.69 19.62
N ALA A 74 -6.34 6.14 20.84
CA ALA A 74 -5.67 6.79 21.96
C ALA A 74 -4.20 7.10 21.62
N ARG A 75 -3.49 6.14 21.02
CA ARG A 75 -2.11 6.34 20.57
C ARG A 75 -2.00 7.40 19.47
N LEU A 76 -2.93 7.46 18.52
CA LEU A 76 -2.94 8.51 17.49
C LEU A 76 -3.18 9.91 18.08
N LEU A 77 -4.06 10.04 19.07
CA LEU A 77 -4.27 11.31 19.77
C LEU A 77 -2.99 11.76 20.49
N GLU A 78 -2.32 10.86 21.22
CA GLU A 78 -1.03 11.18 21.85
C GLU A 78 0.06 11.58 20.85
N MET A 79 0.06 10.99 19.65
CA MET A 79 0.97 11.39 18.58
C MET A 79 0.60 12.75 18.00
N CYS A 80 -0.70 13.00 17.78
CA CYS A 80 -1.22 14.28 17.32
C CYS A 80 -0.88 15.42 18.29
N ASP A 81 -0.96 15.18 19.59
CA ASP A 81 -0.59 16.15 20.63
C ASP A 81 0.90 16.52 20.59
N LYS A 82 1.77 15.60 20.16
CA LYS A 82 3.23 15.80 20.11
C LYS A 82 3.71 16.38 18.79
N GLU A 83 3.12 15.92 17.68
CA GLU A 83 3.61 16.16 16.31
C GLU A 83 2.76 17.22 15.58
N GLY A 84 1.58 17.55 16.10
CA GLY A 84 0.57 18.35 15.41
C GLY A 84 -0.23 17.53 14.39
N PHE A 85 -1.39 18.05 13.98
CA PHE A 85 -2.28 17.34 13.05
C PHE A 85 -1.62 17.11 11.68
N ASP A 86 -1.03 18.16 11.10
CA ASP A 86 -0.35 18.04 9.81
C ASP A 86 0.92 17.16 9.90
N GLY A 87 1.68 17.25 11.00
CA GLY A 87 2.85 16.41 11.21
C GLY A 87 2.51 14.92 11.31
N LEU A 88 1.45 14.57 12.03
CA LEU A 88 0.95 13.20 12.07
C LEU A 88 0.45 12.73 10.70
N ALA A 89 -0.24 13.60 9.94
CA ALA A 89 -0.72 13.28 8.61
C ALA A 89 0.45 12.96 7.65
N GLU A 90 1.49 13.80 7.63
CA GLU A 90 2.69 13.60 6.83
C GLU A 90 3.42 12.30 7.20
N LYS A 91 3.58 12.02 8.49
CA LYS A 91 4.22 10.79 8.98
C LYS A 91 3.46 9.54 8.56
N ALA A 92 2.15 9.54 8.72
CA ALA A 92 1.31 8.41 8.32
C ALA A 92 1.32 8.22 6.79
N ALA A 93 1.26 9.31 6.02
CA ALA A 93 1.35 9.25 4.56
C ALA A 93 2.71 8.70 4.09
N TYR A 94 3.82 9.14 4.69
CA TYR A 94 5.15 8.62 4.42
C TYR A 94 5.25 7.12 4.76
N THR A 95 4.69 6.71 5.90
CA THR A 95 4.65 5.30 6.32
C THR A 95 3.92 4.45 5.28
N TRP A 96 2.73 4.88 4.84
CA TRP A 96 1.95 4.13 3.85
C TRP A 96 2.58 4.16 2.46
N PHE A 97 3.13 5.30 2.05
CA PHE A 97 3.88 5.40 0.80
C PHE A 97 5.03 4.39 0.74
N ASN A 98 5.83 4.31 1.81
CA ASN A 98 6.95 3.38 1.90
C ASN A 98 6.50 1.91 1.87
N ARG A 99 5.43 1.57 2.60
CA ARG A 99 4.90 0.20 2.64
C ARG A 99 4.34 -0.22 1.28
N LEU A 100 3.58 0.64 0.62
CA LEU A 100 3.06 0.39 -0.73
C LEU A 100 4.21 0.24 -1.73
N THR A 101 5.19 1.13 -1.69
CA THR A 101 6.38 1.06 -2.57
C THR A 101 7.19 -0.21 -2.34
N ALA A 102 7.39 -0.61 -1.08
CA ALA A 102 8.07 -1.86 -0.74
C ALA A 102 7.31 -3.09 -1.24
N ILE A 103 6.00 -3.16 -1.04
CA ILE A 103 5.17 -4.26 -1.56
C ILE A 103 5.22 -4.30 -3.09
N ARG A 104 5.17 -3.15 -3.76
CA ARG A 104 5.29 -3.08 -5.22
C ARG A 104 6.63 -3.60 -5.71
N PHE A 105 7.72 -3.18 -5.06
CA PHE A 105 9.05 -3.70 -5.36
C PHE A 105 9.12 -5.22 -5.17
N MET A 106 8.57 -5.74 -4.07
CA MET A 106 8.60 -7.16 -3.78
C MET A 106 7.75 -7.98 -4.75
N GLU A 107 6.54 -7.53 -5.09
CA GLU A 107 5.65 -8.29 -5.98
C GLU A 107 6.20 -8.38 -7.42
N VAL A 108 6.88 -7.33 -7.91
CA VAL A 108 7.44 -7.32 -9.27
C VAL A 108 8.68 -8.21 -9.38
N ASN A 109 9.39 -8.39 -8.26
CA ASN A 109 10.57 -9.23 -8.14
C ASN A 109 10.27 -10.63 -7.55
N ASP A 110 8.99 -11.00 -7.41
CA ASP A 110 8.54 -12.30 -6.88
C ASP A 110 9.10 -12.61 -5.47
N TYR A 111 9.25 -11.57 -4.63
CA TYR A 111 9.79 -11.67 -3.26
C TYR A 111 8.70 -11.74 -2.18
N LEU A 112 7.42 -11.55 -2.51
CA LEU A 112 6.34 -11.72 -1.53
C LEU A 112 6.23 -13.20 -1.12
N PRO A 113 6.25 -13.53 0.19
CA PRO A 113 6.23 -14.92 0.64
C PRO A 113 4.99 -15.71 0.17
N CYS A 114 3.84 -15.05 0.05
CA CYS A 114 2.61 -15.65 -0.45
C CYS A 114 2.65 -16.05 -1.94
N GLY A 115 3.67 -15.61 -2.69
CA GLY A 115 3.83 -15.89 -4.12
C GLY A 115 2.78 -15.24 -5.03
N MET A 116 1.91 -14.39 -4.49
CA MET A 116 0.88 -13.67 -5.24
C MET A 116 1.20 -12.18 -5.31
N ARG A 117 0.82 -11.55 -6.42
CA ARG A 117 0.92 -10.09 -6.56
C ARG A 117 -0.24 -9.38 -5.85
N MET A 118 0.09 -8.35 -5.06
CA MET A 118 -0.85 -7.61 -4.23
C MET A 118 -1.61 -6.55 -5.01
N PHE A 119 -0.97 -5.87 -5.96
CA PHE A 119 -1.54 -4.74 -6.69
C PHE A 119 -1.83 -5.05 -8.15
N SER A 120 -1.08 -5.98 -8.73
CA SER A 120 -1.12 -6.27 -10.16
C SER A 120 -1.39 -7.74 -10.46
N ALA A 121 -1.64 -8.04 -11.73
CA ALA A 121 -1.63 -9.41 -12.25
C ALA A 121 -0.22 -9.80 -12.72
N ALA A 122 -0.04 -11.07 -13.07
CA ALA A 122 1.24 -11.58 -13.57
C ALA A 122 1.70 -10.92 -14.88
N ASP A 123 0.77 -10.41 -15.70
CA ASP A 123 1.06 -9.67 -16.93
C ASP A 123 1.36 -8.17 -16.69
N GLY A 124 1.33 -7.71 -15.43
CA GLY A 124 1.57 -6.32 -15.05
C GLY A 124 0.33 -5.42 -15.10
N SER A 125 -0.84 -5.94 -15.50
CA SER A 125 -2.09 -5.17 -15.45
C SER A 125 -2.49 -4.83 -14.01
N PHE A 126 -3.17 -3.70 -13.82
CA PHE A 126 -3.73 -3.30 -12.53
C PHE A 126 -4.96 -4.13 -12.18
N ASP A 127 -4.73 -5.36 -11.75
CA ASP A 127 -5.75 -6.29 -11.28
C ASP A 127 -5.14 -7.26 -10.26
N SER A 128 -5.30 -6.91 -8.98
CA SER A 128 -4.74 -7.60 -7.82
C SER A 128 -4.98 -9.11 -7.86
N GLN A 129 -3.90 -9.88 -8.04
CA GLN A 129 -3.97 -11.34 -8.00
C GLN A 129 -4.41 -11.84 -6.62
N ALA A 130 -3.85 -11.30 -5.54
CA ALA A 130 -4.21 -11.65 -4.17
C ALA A 130 -5.71 -11.45 -3.89
N LEU A 131 -6.32 -10.41 -4.45
CA LEU A 131 -7.76 -10.16 -4.31
C LEU A 131 -8.61 -11.10 -5.17
N ARG A 132 -8.21 -11.38 -6.42
CA ARG A 132 -8.90 -12.37 -7.28
C ARG A 132 -8.89 -13.76 -6.65
N GLU A 133 -7.79 -14.12 -6.01
CA GLU A 133 -7.54 -15.43 -5.42
C GLU A 133 -7.65 -15.42 -3.89
N ALA A 134 -8.43 -14.50 -3.33
CA ALA A 134 -8.47 -14.22 -1.88
C ALA A 134 -8.79 -15.43 -0.99
N LEU A 135 -9.49 -16.45 -1.50
CA LEU A 135 -9.76 -17.70 -0.76
C LEU A 135 -8.57 -18.68 -0.74
N HIS A 136 -7.64 -18.54 -1.68
CA HIS A 136 -6.49 -19.42 -1.87
C HIS A 136 -5.16 -18.77 -1.49
N VAL A 137 -5.15 -17.46 -1.25
CA VAL A 137 -3.97 -16.75 -0.76
C VAL A 137 -3.43 -17.40 0.52
N ASP A 138 -2.11 -17.46 0.62
CA ASP A 138 -1.40 -18.02 1.77
C ASP A 138 -0.45 -16.97 2.33
N ILE A 139 -0.99 -16.08 3.17
CA ILE A 139 -0.22 -15.07 3.91
C ILE A 139 -0.18 -15.51 5.37
N GLU A 140 1.01 -15.52 5.96
CA GLU A 140 1.20 -15.88 7.37
C GLU A 140 0.34 -14.99 8.30
N GLY A 141 -0.44 -15.63 9.17
CA GLY A 141 -1.32 -14.94 10.12
C GLY A 141 -2.66 -14.47 9.55
N LEU A 142 -2.97 -14.76 8.28
CA LEU A 142 -4.29 -14.52 7.70
C LEU A 142 -5.34 -15.46 8.30
N ASP A 143 -6.46 -14.90 8.77
CA ASP A 143 -7.63 -15.66 9.19
C ASP A 143 -8.51 -15.99 7.98
N ARG A 144 -8.48 -17.26 7.57
CA ARG A 144 -9.25 -17.75 6.41
C ARG A 144 -10.76 -17.62 6.59
N ALA A 145 -11.27 -17.72 7.83
CA ALA A 145 -12.70 -17.57 8.10
C ALA A 145 -13.13 -16.10 7.98
N ALA A 146 -12.30 -15.18 8.48
CA ALA A 146 -12.52 -13.74 8.30
C ALA A 146 -12.48 -13.36 6.81
N MET A 147 -11.50 -13.85 6.05
CA MET A 147 -11.43 -13.63 4.61
C MET A 147 -12.63 -14.20 3.86
N ALA A 148 -13.05 -15.43 4.17
CA ALA A 148 -14.23 -16.02 3.56
C ALA A 148 -15.51 -15.20 3.81
N LYS A 149 -15.65 -14.62 5.00
CA LYS A 149 -16.76 -13.71 5.32
C LYS A 149 -16.72 -12.45 4.46
N LEU A 150 -15.55 -11.81 4.33
CA LEU A 150 -15.37 -10.62 3.49
C LEU A 150 -15.67 -10.92 2.00
N VAL A 151 -15.29 -12.10 1.52
CA VAL A 151 -15.62 -12.56 0.16
C VAL A 151 -17.12 -12.76 -0.03
N GLN A 152 -17.82 -13.31 0.96
CA GLN A 152 -19.28 -13.49 0.92
C GLN A 152 -20.04 -12.16 0.95
N GLU A 153 -19.54 -11.16 1.67
CA GLU A 153 -20.11 -9.80 1.71
C GLU A 153 -19.93 -9.08 0.36
N GLY A 154 -18.94 -9.49 -0.45
CA GLY A 154 -18.76 -9.03 -1.83
C GLY A 154 -18.08 -7.66 -1.97
N GLU A 155 -17.73 -7.00 -0.86
CA GLU A 155 -17.06 -5.71 -0.87
C GLU A 155 -15.54 -5.86 -1.09
N ARG A 156 -15.05 -5.34 -2.23
CA ARG A 156 -13.63 -5.47 -2.61
C ARG A 156 -12.68 -4.66 -1.73
N GLU A 157 -13.10 -3.48 -1.28
CA GLU A 157 -12.24 -2.59 -0.50
C GLU A 157 -11.89 -3.18 0.88
N PRO A 158 -12.85 -3.67 1.70
CA PRO A 158 -12.53 -4.40 2.93
C PRO A 158 -11.65 -5.63 2.72
N GLN A 159 -11.88 -6.40 1.65
CA GLN A 159 -11.05 -7.57 1.31
C GLN A 159 -9.61 -7.15 1.04
N PHE A 160 -9.40 -6.16 0.17
CA PHE A 160 -8.06 -5.67 -0.18
C PHE A 160 -7.35 -5.09 1.04
N ARG A 161 -8.05 -4.25 1.82
CA ARG A 161 -7.51 -3.66 3.04
C ARG A 161 -7.03 -4.73 4.01
N TYR A 162 -7.82 -5.78 4.20
CA TYR A 162 -7.45 -6.88 5.07
C TYR A 162 -6.22 -7.65 4.55
N LEU A 163 -6.19 -7.98 3.25
CA LEU A 163 -5.03 -8.64 2.62
C LEU A 163 -3.76 -7.79 2.75
N LEU A 164 -3.85 -6.48 2.50
CA LEU A 164 -2.73 -5.56 2.60
C LEU A 164 -2.16 -5.52 4.02
N LEU A 165 -3.02 -5.50 5.04
CA LEU A 165 -2.60 -5.51 6.44
C LEU A 165 -1.96 -6.84 6.84
N CYS A 166 -2.51 -7.98 6.40
CA CYS A 166 -1.89 -9.30 6.58
C CYS A 166 -0.51 -9.35 5.92
N GLN A 167 -0.39 -8.88 4.67
CA GLN A 167 0.88 -8.86 3.97
C GLN A 167 1.91 -7.96 4.67
N CYS A 168 1.49 -6.78 5.15
CA CYS A 168 2.36 -5.91 5.94
C CYS A 168 2.88 -6.63 7.20
N ASN A 169 2.03 -7.41 7.87
CA ASN A 169 2.39 -8.12 9.09
C ASN A 169 3.40 -9.24 8.87
N GLU A 170 3.19 -10.03 7.81
CA GLU A 170 4.12 -11.09 7.40
C GLU A 170 5.53 -10.53 7.17
N LEU A 171 5.61 -9.33 6.60
CA LEU A 171 6.87 -8.66 6.27
C LEU A 171 7.57 -7.99 7.46
N VAL A 172 6.97 -7.92 8.65
CA VAL A 172 7.57 -7.30 9.85
C VAL A 172 8.88 -7.96 10.23
N SER A 173 8.95 -9.30 10.15
CA SER A 173 10.15 -10.05 10.53
C SER A 173 11.32 -9.82 9.57
N CYS A 174 11.01 -9.62 8.29
CA CYS A 174 12.01 -9.40 7.24
C CYS A 174 12.46 -7.93 7.16
N MET A 175 11.56 -6.97 7.41
CA MET A 175 11.81 -5.54 7.24
C MET A 175 11.19 -4.71 8.38
N PRO A 176 11.69 -4.86 9.62
CA PRO A 176 11.12 -4.21 10.80
C PRO A 176 11.22 -2.68 10.81
N GLY A 177 12.04 -2.10 9.92
CA GLY A 177 12.14 -0.65 9.74
C GLY A 177 11.06 -0.03 8.83
N ILE A 178 10.34 -0.85 8.05
CA ILE A 178 9.32 -0.42 7.08
C ILE A 178 7.92 -0.84 7.56
N PHE A 179 7.80 -2.08 8.04
CA PHE A 179 6.54 -2.65 8.46
C PHE A 179 6.44 -2.68 9.99
N GLU A 180 5.24 -2.41 10.48
CA GLU A 180 4.89 -2.56 11.89
C GLU A 180 3.87 -3.69 12.06
N PRO A 181 3.82 -4.32 13.23
CA PRO A 181 2.81 -5.34 13.53
C PRO A 181 1.38 -4.86 13.32
N ILE A 182 0.50 -5.79 12.93
CA ILE A 182 -0.95 -5.64 12.98
C ILE A 182 -1.38 -5.12 14.35
N GLY A 183 -2.29 -4.14 14.37
CA GLY A 183 -2.68 -3.45 15.59
C GLY A 183 -1.86 -2.19 15.88
N SER A 184 -0.89 -1.83 15.03
CA SER A 184 -0.30 -0.49 15.02
C SER A 184 -1.38 0.58 14.87
N ALA A 185 -1.17 1.73 15.51
CA ALA A 185 -2.03 2.90 15.40
C ALA A 185 -2.18 3.37 13.95
N MET A 186 -1.12 3.25 13.14
CA MET A 186 -1.10 3.70 11.73
C MET A 186 -2.13 3.01 10.84
N GLU A 187 -2.59 1.80 11.23
CA GLU A 187 -3.65 1.07 10.53
C GLU A 187 -4.92 1.90 10.39
N LEU A 188 -5.35 2.63 11.42
CA LEU A 188 -6.54 3.48 11.32
C LEU A 188 -6.37 4.62 10.31
N LEU A 189 -5.13 4.98 9.99
CA LEU A 189 -4.79 6.04 9.05
C LEU A 189 -4.46 5.53 7.64
N LEU A 190 -4.58 4.22 7.36
CA LEU A 190 -4.49 3.69 5.99
C LEU A 190 -5.61 4.30 5.13
N PRO A 191 -5.29 5.04 4.04
CA PRO A 191 -6.29 5.58 3.15
C PRO A 191 -7.18 4.48 2.54
N ASP A 192 -8.42 4.84 2.25
CA ASP A 192 -9.35 3.97 1.54
C ASP A 192 -9.21 4.15 0.01
N ASP A 193 -9.90 3.30 -0.75
CA ASP A 193 -10.03 3.32 -2.21
C ASP A 193 -8.68 3.21 -2.94
N LEU A 194 -7.75 2.44 -2.35
CA LEU A 194 -6.43 2.22 -2.91
C LEU A 194 -6.46 1.42 -4.23
N LEU A 195 -7.57 0.75 -4.54
CA LEU A 195 -7.77 0.04 -5.81
C LEU A 195 -8.66 0.78 -6.82
N ARG A 196 -9.01 2.06 -6.56
CA ARG A 196 -9.81 2.89 -7.47
C ARG A 196 -9.01 3.31 -8.72
N GLU A 197 -9.71 3.54 -9.82
CA GLU A 197 -9.15 4.26 -10.99
C GLU A 197 -8.63 5.65 -10.59
N GLY A 198 -7.39 5.96 -10.98
CA GLY A 198 -6.65 7.17 -10.60
C GLY A 198 -6.07 7.12 -9.18
N SER A 199 -6.13 5.99 -8.48
CA SER A 199 -5.52 5.83 -7.16
C SER A 199 -4.00 5.88 -7.22
N VAL A 200 -3.39 6.07 -6.05
CA VAL A 200 -1.93 6.01 -5.89
C VAL A 200 -1.38 4.67 -6.35
N VAL A 201 -2.05 3.56 -6.03
CA VAL A 201 -1.59 2.22 -6.41
C VAL A 201 -1.74 1.99 -7.91
N GLU A 202 -2.86 2.39 -8.53
CA GLU A 202 -3.04 2.24 -9.97
C GLU A 202 -1.94 2.98 -10.73
N ARG A 203 -1.71 4.25 -10.40
CA ARG A 203 -0.66 5.04 -11.06
C ARG A 203 0.73 4.46 -10.78
N MET A 204 0.97 3.88 -9.61
CA MET A 204 2.22 3.15 -9.34
C MET A 204 2.42 1.97 -10.28
N VAL A 205 1.34 1.24 -10.60
CA VAL A 205 1.38 0.05 -11.46
C VAL A 205 1.46 0.44 -12.94
N LEU A 206 0.70 1.45 -13.37
CA LEU A 206 0.54 1.80 -14.79
C LEU A 206 1.55 2.85 -15.28
N ASP A 207 1.91 3.85 -14.45
CA ASP A 207 2.81 4.93 -14.87
C ASP A 207 4.29 4.54 -14.74
N ILE A 208 4.61 3.59 -13.86
CA ILE A 208 5.99 3.12 -13.59
C ILE A 208 6.17 1.70 -14.13
N PRO A 209 6.94 1.50 -15.22
CA PRO A 209 7.14 0.19 -15.80
C PRO A 209 7.75 -0.82 -14.83
N ASP A 210 7.34 -2.09 -14.92
CA ASP A 210 7.93 -3.22 -14.16
C ASP A 210 9.46 -3.26 -14.26
N SER A 211 10.06 -2.82 -15.39
CA SER A 211 11.52 -2.81 -15.55
C SER A 211 12.22 -1.89 -14.54
N TYR A 212 11.63 -0.75 -14.17
CA TYR A 212 12.25 0.18 -13.21
C TYR A 212 12.36 -0.48 -11.82
N TRP A 213 11.40 -1.33 -11.46
CA TRP A 213 11.41 -2.10 -10.22
C TRP A 213 12.41 -3.25 -10.24
N LYS A 214 12.76 -3.76 -11.43
CA LYS A 214 13.72 -4.85 -11.65
C LYS A 214 15.17 -4.37 -11.80
N GLU A 215 15.38 -3.11 -12.17
CA GLU A 215 16.70 -2.50 -12.35
C GLU A 215 17.47 -2.31 -11.02
N GLY A 216 16.81 -2.50 -9.87
CA GLY A 216 17.46 -2.64 -8.57
C GLY A 216 16.87 -1.75 -7.48
N VAL A 217 17.54 -1.70 -6.33
CA VAL A 217 17.09 -0.92 -5.15
C VAL A 217 17.14 0.60 -5.36
N GLU A 218 17.76 1.09 -6.44
CA GLU A 218 17.88 2.53 -6.73
C GLU A 218 16.52 3.22 -6.85
N ILE A 219 15.51 2.53 -7.40
CA ILE A 219 14.13 3.04 -7.46
C ILE A 219 13.60 3.44 -6.08
N LEU A 220 13.96 2.69 -5.03
CA LEU A 220 13.53 2.98 -3.66
C LEU A 220 14.17 4.27 -3.13
N GLY A 221 15.35 4.66 -3.63
CA GLY A 221 16.00 5.93 -3.29
C GLY A 221 15.39 7.15 -3.99
N TRP A 222 14.64 6.93 -5.07
CA TRP A 222 13.97 8.00 -5.84
C TRP A 222 12.52 8.25 -5.41
N MET A 223 11.94 7.33 -4.63
CA MET A 223 10.55 7.35 -4.15
C MET A 223 10.45 8.01 -2.78
#